data_AF-A0A0F9BRT6-F1
#
_entry.id   AF-A0A0F9BRT6-F1
#
_cell.length_a   1.000
_cell.length_b   1.000
_cell.length_c   1.000
_cell.angle_alpha   90.00
_cell.angle_beta   90.00
_cell.angle_gamma   90.00
#
_symmetry.space_group_name_H-M   'P 1'
#
loop_
_entity.id
_entity.type
_entity.pdbx_description
1 polymer ?
#
loop_
_entity_poly.entity_id
_entity_poly.type
_entity_poly.pdbx_seq_one_letter_code
_entity_poly.pdbx_strand_id
1 'polypeptide(L)'
;MNKEEETDVPDVPDPKEEPKTPTSLDRYHQENNRKEDLLKQETELQERKEKFHTEQMLGGHSEAGQAPPAKKESTPEEYADKVMAGETPE
;
A
#
# COMPACT_ATOMS: atom_id res chain seq x y z
N MET A 1 14.98 79.66 18.38
CA MET A 1 14.61 78.94 17.13
C MET A 1 15.75 77.98 16.84
N ASN A 2 15.58 76.72 17.18
CA ASN A 2 16.56 75.67 16.89
C ASN A 2 16.14 75.05 15.56
N LYS A 3 16.98 75.17 14.52
CA LYS A 3 16.83 74.38 13.31
C LYS A 3 17.55 73.06 13.56
N GLU A 4 16.78 72.00 13.70
CA GLU A 4 17.30 70.64 13.68
C GLU A 4 17.70 70.34 12.24
N GLU A 5 18.97 70.01 12.06
CA GLU A 5 19.58 69.66 10.78
C GLU A 5 19.31 68.17 10.57
N GLU A 6 18.25 67.88 9.82
CA GLU A 6 17.87 66.52 9.44
C GLU A 6 18.87 66.02 8.40
N THR A 7 19.83 65.20 8.83
CA THR A 7 20.79 64.54 7.94
C THR A 7 20.09 63.42 7.18
N ASP A 8 19.76 63.70 5.92
CA ASP A 8 19.28 62.74 4.92
C ASP A 8 20.36 61.68 4.67
N VAL A 9 20.21 60.52 5.30
CA VAL A 9 21.06 59.35 5.04
C VAL A 9 20.50 58.66 3.80
N PRO A 10 21.30 58.47 2.73
CA PRO A 10 20.80 57.82 1.54
C PRO A 10 20.34 56.41 1.88
N ASP A 11 19.09 56.11 1.51
CA ASP A 11 18.46 54.80 1.67
C ASP A 11 19.25 53.77 0.86
N VAL A 12 20.09 52.98 1.54
CA VAL A 12 20.92 51.96 0.91
C VAL A 12 19.97 50.85 0.45
N PRO A 13 19.91 50.51 -0.84
CA PRO A 13 19.05 49.43 -1.30
C PRO A 13 19.43 48.14 -0.59
N ASP A 14 18.44 47.48 0.02
CA ASP A 14 18.61 46.19 0.68
C ASP A 14 19.42 45.25 -0.25
N PRO A 15 20.53 44.66 0.22
CA PRO A 15 21.26 43.71 -0.57
C PRO A 15 20.31 42.55 -0.85
N LYS A 16 19.87 42.44 -2.11
CA LYS A 16 19.03 41.35 -2.61
C LYS A 16 19.66 40.04 -2.11
N GLU A 17 18.96 39.33 -1.22
CA GLU A 17 19.40 38.03 -0.74
C GLU A 17 19.65 37.13 -1.95
N GLU A 18 20.92 36.88 -2.25
CA GLU A 18 21.28 35.92 -3.26
C GLU A 18 20.77 34.54 -2.83
N PRO A 19 20.16 33.75 -3.74
CA PRO A 19 19.68 32.42 -3.39
C PRO A 19 20.87 31.56 -2.96
N LYS A 20 20.93 31.22 -1.67
CA LYS A 20 21.98 30.37 -1.12
C LYS A 20 21.94 29.02 -1.84
N THR A 21 22.98 28.73 -2.61
CA THR A 21 23.13 27.43 -3.26
C THR A 21 23.24 26.36 -2.18
N PRO A 22 22.41 25.30 -2.20
CA PRO A 22 22.43 24.27 -1.18
C PRO A 22 23.80 23.61 -1.14
N THR A 23 24.35 23.49 0.06
CA THR A 23 25.65 22.86 0.27
C THR A 23 25.57 21.38 -0.07
N SER A 24 26.72 20.72 -0.28
CA SER A 24 26.77 19.27 -0.48
C SER A 24 26.09 18.53 0.68
N LEU A 25 26.22 19.04 1.91
CA LEU A 25 25.61 18.49 3.11
C LEU A 25 24.08 18.55 3.05
N ASP A 26 23.50 19.67 2.62
CA ASP A 26 22.04 19.82 2.47
C ASP A 26 21.46 18.84 1.46
N ARG A 27 22.20 18.61 0.36
CA ARG A 27 21.80 17.62 -0.66
C ARG A 27 21.82 16.19 -0.11
N TYR A 28 22.84 15.84 0.66
CA TYR A 28 22.91 14.52 1.31
C TYR A 28 21.76 14.31 2.29
N HIS A 29 21.39 15.33 3.08
CA HIS A 29 20.25 15.24 3.98
C HIS A 29 18.92 15.06 3.22
N GLN A 30 18.72 15.79 2.13
CA GLN A 30 17.53 15.62 1.29
C GLN A 30 17.44 14.22 0.67
N GLU A 31 18.56 13.69 0.18
CA GLU A 31 18.60 12.33 -0.35
C GLU A 31 18.35 11.27 0.71
N ASN A 32 18.89 11.43 1.92
CA ASN A 32 18.63 10.51 3.03
C ASN A 32 17.17 10.53 3.44
N ASN A 33 16.56 11.70 3.61
CA ASN A 33 15.14 11.82 3.92
C ASN A 33 14.28 11.14 2.85
N ARG A 34 14.61 11.34 1.57
CA ARG A 34 13.92 10.67 0.46
C ARG A 34 14.05 9.15 0.52
N LYS A 35 15.22 8.62 0.87
CA LYS A 35 15.43 7.17 1.03
C LYS A 35 14.62 6.61 2.20
N GLU A 36 14.58 7.32 3.32
CA GLU A 36 13.78 6.92 4.49
C GLU A 36 12.28 6.87 4.17
N ASP A 37 11.77 7.86 3.43
CA ASP A 37 10.36 7.88 3.02
C ASP A 37 10.02 6.74 2.05
N LEU A 38 10.92 6.45 1.10
CA LEU A 38 10.76 5.31 0.18
C LEU A 38 10.76 3.98 0.94
N LEU A 39 11.62 3.83 1.95
CA LEU A 39 11.70 2.61 2.76
C LEU A 39 10.41 2.39 3.57
N LYS A 40 9.83 3.46 4.13
CA LYS A 40 8.52 3.40 4.81
C LYS A 40 7.42 2.95 3.86
N GLN A 41 7.35 3.54 2.66
CA GLN A 41 6.37 3.15 1.65
C GLN A 41 6.53 1.70 1.20
N GLU A 42 7.77 1.22 1.03
CA GLU A 42 8.04 -0.17 0.66
C GLU A 42 7.57 -1.14 1.74
N THR A 43 7.83 -0.81 3.02
CA THR A 43 7.38 -1.59 4.17
C THR A 43 5.85 -1.69 4.21
N GLU A 44 5.14 -0.56 4.06
CA GLU A 44 3.68 -0.54 4.03
C GLU A 44 3.10 -1.36 2.86
N LEU A 45 3.72 -1.27 1.68
CA LEU A 45 3.32 -2.05 0.51
C LEU A 45 3.54 -3.55 0.73
N GLN A 46 4.62 -3.93 1.38
CA GLN A 46 4.92 -5.31 1.70
C GLN A 46 3.90 -5.87 2.70
N GLU A 47 3.59 -5.15 3.77
CA GLU A 47 2.53 -5.55 4.72
C GLU A 47 1.17 -5.72 4.02
N ARG A 48 0.82 -4.81 3.11
CA ARG A 48 -0.44 -4.90 2.36
C ARG A 48 -0.47 -6.12 1.42
N LYS A 49 0.65 -6.44 0.78
CA LYS A 49 0.78 -7.66 -0.04
C LYS A 49 0.64 -8.92 0.79
N GLU A 50 1.28 -8.97 1.96
CA GLU A 50 1.19 -10.10 2.87
C GLU A 50 -0.25 -10.30 3.38
N LYS A 51 -0.95 -9.22 3.76
CA LYS A 51 -2.37 -9.26 4.13
C LYS A 51 -3.24 -9.77 2.99
N PHE A 52 -3.09 -9.22 1.79
CA PHE A 52 -3.85 -9.66 0.62
C PHE A 52 -3.59 -11.14 0.30
N HIS A 53 -2.34 -11.58 0.33
CA HIS A 53 -2.01 -12.98 0.08
C HIS A 53 -2.61 -13.91 1.14
N THR A 54 -2.53 -13.51 2.42
CA THR A 54 -3.15 -14.26 3.53
C THR A 54 -4.67 -14.34 3.37
N GLU A 55 -5.32 -13.24 3.00
CA GLU A 55 -6.77 -13.21 2.74
C GLU A 55 -7.17 -14.07 1.54
N GLN A 56 -6.36 -14.14 0.47
CA GLN A 56 -6.63 -15.03 -0.67
C GLN A 56 -6.45 -16.51 -0.30
N MET A 57 -5.44 -16.82 0.52
CA MET A 57 -5.20 -18.19 1.00
C MET A 57 -6.30 -18.65 1.98
N LEU A 58 -6.76 -17.76 2.86
CA LEU A 58 -7.87 -18.03 3.80
C LEU A 58 -9.24 -17.96 3.11
N GLY A 59 -9.36 -17.19 2.04
CA GLY A 59 -10.58 -17.01 1.23
C GLY A 59 -10.71 -17.99 0.07
N GLY A 60 -9.84 -19.01 -0.01
CA GLY A 60 -9.75 -19.98 -1.10
C GLY A 60 -10.96 -20.91 -1.31
N HIS A 61 -12.13 -20.59 -0.73
CA HIS A 61 -13.44 -21.19 -1.02
C HIS A 61 -14.48 -20.10 -1.30
N SER A 62 -14.15 -19.10 -2.13
CA SER A 62 -15.22 -18.28 -2.71
C SER A 62 -16.05 -19.15 -3.64
N GLU A 63 -17.22 -19.60 -3.20
CA GLU A 63 -18.22 -20.38 -3.96
C GLU A 63 -18.75 -19.66 -5.23
N ALA A 64 -18.22 -18.47 -5.54
CA ALA A 64 -18.61 -17.68 -6.70
C ALA A 64 -18.10 -18.34 -7.99
N GLY A 65 -18.95 -19.17 -8.60
CA GLY A 65 -18.72 -19.79 -9.91
C GLY A 65 -18.37 -21.28 -9.87
N GLN A 66 -18.34 -21.92 -8.69
CA GLN A 66 -18.30 -23.38 -8.65
C GLN A 66 -19.67 -23.92 -9.05
N ALA A 67 -19.71 -24.65 -10.17
CA ALA A 67 -20.86 -25.48 -10.48
C ALA A 67 -21.14 -26.40 -9.28
N PRO A 68 -22.41 -26.61 -8.89
CA PRO A 68 -22.73 -27.54 -7.82
C PRO A 68 -22.02 -28.87 -8.12
N PRO A 69 -21.44 -29.54 -7.12
CA PRO A 69 -20.74 -30.80 -7.33
C PRO A 69 -21.65 -31.71 -8.13
N ALA A 70 -21.20 -32.10 -9.33
CA ALA A 70 -21.98 -32.94 -10.21
C ALA A 70 -22.44 -34.16 -9.41
N LYS A 71 -23.75 -34.43 -9.41
CA LYS A 71 -24.29 -35.64 -8.78
C LYS A 71 -23.55 -36.82 -9.42
N LYS A 72 -22.68 -37.47 -8.65
CA LYS A 72 -22.01 -38.69 -9.10
C LYS A 72 -23.10 -39.74 -9.17
N GLU A 73 -23.41 -40.20 -10.38
CA GLU A 73 -24.22 -41.41 -10.53
C GLU A 73 -23.52 -42.54 -9.78
N SER A 74 -24.27 -43.25 -8.94
CA SER A 74 -23.74 -44.38 -8.18
C SER A 74 -23.20 -45.44 -9.13
N THR A 75 -22.04 -45.99 -8.80
CA THR A 75 -21.52 -47.15 -9.51
C THR A 75 -22.47 -48.36 -9.31
N PRO A 76 -22.46 -49.35 -10.22
CA PRO A 76 -23.30 -50.55 -10.06
C PRO A 76 -23.09 -51.29 -8.74
N GLU A 77 -21.86 -51.28 -8.20
CA GLU A 77 -21.53 -51.87 -6.91
C GLU A 77 -22.18 -51.10 -5.76
N GLU A 78 -22.05 -49.77 -5.73
CA GLU A 78 -22.69 -48.92 -4.72
C GLU A 78 -24.22 -49.00 -4.76
N TYR A 79 -24.81 -49.18 -5.96
CA TYR A 79 -26.24 -49.41 -6.11
C TYR A 79 -26.66 -50.76 -5.51
N ALA A 80 -25.91 -51.83 -5.81
CA ALA A 80 -26.19 -53.15 -5.28
C ALA A 80 -26.10 -53.18 -3.75
N ASP A 81 -25.09 -52.51 -3.18
CA ASP A 81 -24.91 -52.41 -1.74
C ASP A 81 -26.08 -51.67 -1.06
N LYS A 82 -26.59 -50.58 -1.65
CA LYS A 82 -27.77 -49.85 -1.14
C LYS A 82 -29.04 -50.70 -1.15
N VAL A 83 -29.27 -51.44 -2.24
CA VAL A 83 -30.42 -52.34 -2.36
C VAL A 83 -30.35 -53.45 -1.32
N MET A 84 -29.16 -54.03 -1.09
CA MET A 84 -28.94 -55.05 -0.07
C MET A 84 -29.08 -54.50 1.36
N ALA A 85 -28.72 -53.23 1.57
CA ALA A 85 -28.93 -52.52 2.83
C ALA A 85 -30.41 -52.10 3.06
N GLY A 86 -31.29 -52.28 2.08
CA GLY A 86 -32.71 -51.90 2.17
C GLY A 86 -32.96 -50.38 2.02
N GLU A 87 -31.97 -49.64 1.53
CA GLU A 87 -32.11 -48.23 1.20
C GLU A 87 -32.80 -48.09 -0.17
N THR A 88 -33.63 -47.05 -0.33
CA THR A 88 -34.22 -46.74 -1.64
C THR A 88 -33.19 -46.00 -2.48
N PRO A 89 -32.73 -46.57 -3.60
CA PRO A 89 -31.81 -45.87 -4.48
C PRO A 89 -32.57 -44.75 -5.23
N GLU A 90 -32.07 -43.52 -5.16
CA GLU A 90 -32.55 -42.35 -5.93
C GLU A 90 -32.01 -42.31 -7.36
#